data_AF-A0A5C6NN98-F1
#
_entry.id   AF-A0A5C6NN98-F1
#
_cell.length_a   1.000
_cell.length_b   1.000
_cell.length_c   1.000
_cell.angle_alpha   90.00
_cell.angle_beta   90.00
_cell.angle_gamma   90.00
#
_symmetry.space_group_name_H-M   'P 1'
#
loop_
_entity.id
_entity.type
_entity.pdbx_description
1 polymer ?
#
loop_
_entity_poly.entity_id
_entity_poly.type
_entity_poly.pdbx_seq_one_letter_code
_entity_poly.pdbx_strand_id
1 'polypeptide(L)'
;MERSTCFTEPPDESSDVTEIIAKVNENIEQGIEHGDVAIPRVRNADPCTATGCKWPKSGRYVYVPIVISSSYSTSQRNIIIRALLTFHQRTCIRFVWRRWWHRNYLYFFSGSGCWSYIGRQRRGQAVSLKAQGCLYTGTVQHEVLHALGFHHEQARSDRDTYITILTQNIQSGAIGNFAKVQTNNLGTPYDYNSVMHYSKYAFSSNGQPTLIAKSDPNQVLGSRYMSANDVARVNRLYQCYLKMTTIMTPIVLFLLFLSLTAIPPSAAQEKLGDDDESVDISAIISEANKNITAGIEDGDVAPPRKRNASPCTSRGCKWRTSRGYVRIPYVISSSYSSRERSTIIGAMNIFNRYTCVRFFQRRWWHWFFYRDYIYFTSRNGCWSYIGRQGGRQYISLQRPGCVSSGVVHHEILHALGFHHEQSRSDRDRFVTINYANIQPGRQSNFRKVQTNNLGTSYNYRSVMHYRKMKKSTNGTRPSSY
;
A
#
# COMPACT_ATOMS: atom_id res chain seq x y z
N MET A 1 -4.07 30.55 -26.73
CA MET A 1 -5.09 29.50 -26.46
C MET A 1 -4.41 28.32 -25.79
N GLU A 2 -4.27 28.37 -24.46
CA GLU A 2 -3.67 27.28 -23.68
C GLU A 2 -4.69 26.16 -23.48
N ARG A 3 -4.30 24.92 -23.80
CA ARG A 3 -5.10 23.73 -23.56
C ARG A 3 -5.05 23.40 -22.06
N SER A 4 -6.19 23.41 -21.38
CA SER A 4 -6.29 22.99 -19.99
C SER A 4 -5.91 21.51 -19.83
N THR A 5 -4.72 21.25 -19.32
CA THR A 5 -4.33 19.95 -18.76
C THR A 5 -4.86 19.85 -17.32
N CYS A 6 -5.22 18.64 -16.88
CA CYS A 6 -5.57 18.42 -15.48
C CYS A 6 -4.34 18.80 -14.63
N PHE A 7 -4.55 19.64 -13.62
CA PHE A 7 -3.52 20.05 -12.65
C PHE A 7 -2.62 18.87 -12.29
N THR A 8 -1.38 18.91 -12.74
CA THR A 8 -0.29 18.21 -12.09
C THR A 8 -0.04 18.94 -10.80
N GLU A 9 -0.02 18.24 -9.67
CA GLU A 9 0.61 18.80 -8.46
C GLU A 9 2.01 19.32 -8.85
N PRO A 10 2.44 20.47 -8.33
CA PRO A 10 3.79 20.96 -8.61
C PRO A 10 4.81 19.88 -8.20
N PRO A 11 5.96 19.80 -8.88
CA PRO A 11 6.99 18.83 -8.55
C PRO A 11 7.43 19.05 -7.11
N ASP A 12 7.13 18.08 -6.24
CA ASP A 12 7.50 18.05 -4.83
C ASP A 12 9.03 17.90 -4.72
N GLU A 13 9.69 19.01 -4.36
CA GLU A 13 11.13 19.07 -4.06
C GLU A 13 11.51 17.94 -3.09
N SER A 14 12.54 17.18 -3.50
CA SER A 14 13.52 16.35 -2.77
C SER A 14 13.26 15.72 -1.37
N SER A 15 12.37 16.20 -0.50
CA SER A 15 12.49 15.96 0.95
C SER A 15 12.14 14.55 1.46
N ASP A 16 13.02 14.03 2.32
CA ASP A 16 12.83 12.83 3.13
C ASP A 16 11.82 13.06 4.27
N VAL A 17 11.12 12.02 4.72
CA VAL A 17 10.11 12.16 5.80
C VAL A 17 10.74 12.71 7.09
N THR A 18 11.94 12.26 7.45
CA THR A 18 12.60 12.70 8.68
C THR A 18 13.04 14.16 8.56
N GLU A 19 13.47 14.62 7.38
CA GLU A 19 13.84 16.02 7.19
C GLU A 19 12.65 16.96 7.35
N ILE A 20 11.49 16.54 6.83
CA ILE A 20 10.23 17.25 7.04
C ILE A 20 9.92 17.32 8.54
N ILE A 21 9.96 16.18 9.23
CA ILE A 21 9.63 16.10 10.66
C ILE A 21 10.60 16.94 11.49
N ALA A 22 11.91 16.77 11.29
CA ALA A 22 12.95 17.50 12.01
C ALA A 22 12.81 19.01 11.85
N LYS A 23 12.53 19.49 10.63
CA LYS A 23 12.29 20.92 10.36
C LYS A 23 11.04 21.46 11.05
N VAL A 24 9.95 20.69 11.06
CA VAL A 24 8.70 21.15 11.68
C VAL A 24 8.77 21.08 13.21
N ASN A 25 9.57 20.17 13.75
CA ASN A 25 9.73 19.91 15.19
C ASN A 25 10.92 20.63 15.84
N GLU A 26 11.74 21.36 15.08
CA GLU A 26 12.99 21.99 15.57
C GLU A 26 12.83 22.80 16.86
N ASN A 27 11.66 23.41 17.09
CA ASN A 27 11.35 24.23 18.27
C ASN A 27 10.53 23.49 19.35
N ILE A 28 10.47 22.16 19.32
CA ILE A 28 9.74 21.35 20.30
C ILE A 28 10.76 20.70 21.24
N GLU A 29 11.04 21.37 22.34
CA GLU A 29 12.12 20.96 23.26
C GLU A 29 11.65 20.01 24.39
N GLN A 30 10.35 19.90 24.66
CA GLN A 30 9.83 19.14 25.81
C GLN A 30 8.77 18.11 25.43
N GLY A 31 8.92 16.89 25.97
CA GLY A 31 7.91 15.83 25.94
C GLY A 31 7.96 14.88 24.73
N ILE A 32 8.95 15.05 23.84
CA ILE A 32 9.24 14.13 22.75
C ILE A 32 10.71 13.66 22.82
N GLU A 33 10.94 12.41 22.46
CA GLU A 33 12.24 11.77 22.28
C GLU A 33 12.45 11.46 20.79
N HIS A 34 13.70 11.30 20.38
CA HIS A 34 14.03 10.96 18.99
C HIS A 34 13.36 11.93 17.98
N GLY A 35 13.19 13.19 18.37
CA GLY A 35 12.59 14.23 17.53
C GLY A 35 11.08 14.16 17.27
N ASP A 36 10.39 13.03 17.45
CA ASP A 36 8.95 12.88 17.12
C ASP A 36 8.19 11.82 17.94
N VAL A 37 8.85 11.17 18.91
CA VAL A 37 8.23 10.15 19.75
C VAL A 37 7.76 10.77 21.06
N ALA A 38 6.44 10.88 21.26
CA ALA A 38 5.90 11.38 22.52
C ALA A 38 6.10 10.39 23.68
N ILE A 39 6.62 10.89 24.81
CA ILE A 39 6.89 10.08 26.00
C ILE A 39 5.56 9.74 26.72
N PRO A 40 5.20 8.46 26.92
CA PRO A 40 3.99 8.08 27.64
C PRO A 40 4.06 8.47 29.13
N ARG A 41 3.03 9.14 29.67
CA ARG A 41 2.98 9.54 31.09
C ARG A 41 2.85 8.39 32.11
N VAL A 42 2.61 7.16 31.65
CA VAL A 42 2.21 6.01 32.50
C VAL A 42 2.92 4.69 32.14
N ARG A 43 3.87 4.69 31.20
CA ARG A 43 4.68 3.52 30.84
C ARG A 43 6.13 3.94 30.75
N ASN A 44 6.98 3.31 31.56
CA ASN A 44 8.36 3.74 31.78
C ASN A 44 9.43 2.77 31.22
N ALA A 45 9.08 1.58 30.68
CA ALA A 45 10.13 0.65 30.21
C ALA A 45 9.74 -0.49 29.23
N ASP A 46 8.46 -0.75 28.93
CA ASP A 46 8.11 -1.99 28.19
C ASP A 46 8.31 -1.87 26.67
N PRO A 47 9.03 -2.80 26.01
CA PRO A 47 9.09 -2.85 24.56
C PRO A 47 7.70 -3.15 23.99
N CYS A 48 7.31 -2.48 22.90
CA CYS A 48 5.95 -2.63 22.33
C CYS A 48 5.66 -3.95 21.63
N THR A 49 6.52 -4.94 21.84
CA THR A 49 6.26 -6.36 21.64
C THR A 49 5.46 -6.99 22.78
N ALA A 50 5.40 -6.38 23.96
CA ALA A 50 4.72 -6.88 25.15
C ALA A 50 3.18 -6.86 25.06
N THR A 51 2.55 -7.79 25.77
CA THR A 51 1.08 -7.91 25.89
C THR A 51 0.52 -6.64 26.51
N GLY A 52 -0.26 -5.87 25.74
CA GLY A 52 -0.88 -4.62 26.18
C GLY A 52 -0.33 -3.36 25.53
N CYS A 53 0.87 -3.36 24.93
CA CYS A 53 1.31 -2.23 24.08
C CYS A 53 0.70 -2.30 22.67
N LYS A 54 0.49 -3.50 22.11
CA LYS A 54 -0.09 -3.65 20.77
C LYS A 54 -1.58 -3.27 20.72
N TRP A 55 -2.03 -2.90 19.53
CA TRP A 55 -3.46 -2.86 19.22
C TRP A 55 -4.05 -4.29 19.21
N PRO A 56 -5.24 -4.51 19.80
CA PRO A 56 -5.79 -5.85 19.91
C PRO A 56 -6.20 -6.37 18.53
N LYS A 57 -5.89 -7.64 18.29
CA LYS A 57 -6.31 -8.35 17.08
C LYS A 57 -7.63 -9.06 17.34
N SER A 58 -8.55 -8.96 16.38
CA SER A 58 -9.86 -9.62 16.39
C SER A 58 -10.01 -10.46 15.13
N GLY A 59 -9.89 -11.78 15.27
CA GLY A 59 -9.85 -12.70 14.14
C GLY A 59 -8.69 -12.37 13.20
N ARG A 60 -9.00 -12.11 11.93
CA ARG A 60 -7.98 -11.83 10.89
C ARG A 60 -7.44 -10.39 10.88
N TYR A 61 -8.09 -9.46 11.58
CA TYR A 61 -7.76 -8.03 11.45
C TYR A 61 -7.46 -7.38 12.80
N VAL A 62 -6.70 -6.29 12.75
CA VAL A 62 -6.47 -5.38 13.87
C VAL A 62 -7.24 -4.11 13.57
N TYR A 63 -8.30 -3.86 14.33
CA TYR A 63 -9.12 -2.68 14.13
C TYR A 63 -8.60 -1.54 15.00
N VAL A 64 -8.19 -0.44 14.37
CA VAL A 64 -7.68 0.75 15.04
C VAL A 64 -8.70 1.88 14.86
N PRO A 65 -9.50 2.20 15.90
CA PRO A 65 -10.46 3.29 15.81
C PRO A 65 -9.76 4.64 15.64
N ILE A 66 -10.30 5.53 14.80
CA ILE A 66 -9.75 6.85 14.53
C ILE A 66 -10.79 7.96 14.67
N VAL A 67 -10.29 9.14 15.03
CA VAL A 67 -10.98 10.43 14.93
C VAL A 67 -10.01 11.39 14.25
N ILE A 68 -10.49 12.15 13.27
CA ILE A 68 -9.70 13.21 12.62
C ILE A 68 -10.37 14.54 12.97
N SER A 69 -9.60 15.45 13.57
CA SER A 69 -10.09 16.74 14.05
C SER A 69 -10.85 17.51 12.98
N SER A 70 -11.90 18.20 13.41
CA SER A 70 -12.65 19.11 12.56
C SER A 70 -11.83 20.34 12.12
N SER A 71 -10.71 20.63 12.80
CA SER A 71 -9.81 21.74 12.47
C SER A 71 -9.10 21.59 11.12
N TYR A 72 -8.94 20.36 10.63
CA TYR A 72 -8.42 20.14 9.28
C TYR A 72 -9.46 20.46 8.22
N SER A 73 -9.02 21.09 7.14
CA SER A 73 -9.83 21.22 5.92
C SER A 73 -10.13 19.85 5.32
N THR A 74 -11.15 19.77 4.46
CA THR A 74 -11.46 18.53 3.75
C THR A 74 -10.23 17.99 3.02
N SER A 75 -9.46 18.82 2.30
CA SER A 75 -8.24 18.37 1.61
C SER A 75 -7.19 17.76 2.56
N GLN A 76 -7.00 18.38 3.72
CA GLN A 76 -6.04 17.93 4.73
C GLN A 76 -6.44 16.58 5.36
N ARG A 77 -7.72 16.43 5.75
CA ARG A 77 -8.25 15.13 6.24
C ARG A 77 -8.07 14.04 5.19
N ASN A 78 -8.14 14.40 3.92
CA ASN A 78 -8.01 13.44 2.83
C ASN A 78 -6.60 12.88 2.72
N ILE A 79 -5.57 13.67 2.97
CA ILE A 79 -4.20 13.19 2.96
C ILE A 79 -4.03 12.13 4.05
N ILE A 80 -4.50 12.42 5.27
CA ILE A 80 -4.50 11.48 6.40
C ILE A 80 -5.23 10.18 6.02
N ILE A 81 -6.48 10.27 5.56
CA ILE A 81 -7.27 9.09 5.18
C ILE A 81 -6.56 8.25 4.11
N ARG A 82 -5.92 8.89 3.13
CA ARG A 82 -5.33 8.20 1.98
C ARG A 82 -4.04 7.50 2.37
N ALA A 83 -3.24 8.09 3.26
CA ALA A 83 -2.13 7.40 3.92
C ALA A 83 -2.60 6.19 4.76
N LEU A 84 -3.64 6.34 5.58
CA LEU A 84 -4.20 5.23 6.39
C LEU A 84 -4.68 4.04 5.53
N LEU A 85 -5.25 4.32 4.36
CA LEU A 85 -5.69 3.27 3.43
C LEU A 85 -4.54 2.45 2.83
N THR A 86 -3.31 2.97 2.80
CA THR A 86 -2.14 2.21 2.31
C THR A 86 -1.85 0.98 3.19
N PHE A 87 -2.08 1.08 4.50
CA PHE A 87 -1.97 -0.06 5.41
C PHE A 87 -3.01 -1.15 5.12
N HIS A 88 -4.22 -0.78 4.67
CA HIS A 88 -5.28 -1.75 4.40
C HIS A 88 -4.92 -2.70 3.26
N GLN A 89 -4.12 -2.21 2.30
CA GLN A 89 -3.73 -2.95 1.10
C GLN A 89 -2.68 -4.02 1.39
N ARG A 90 -1.82 -3.79 2.39
CA ARG A 90 -0.59 -4.57 2.60
C ARG A 90 -0.50 -5.26 3.95
N THR A 91 -1.41 -4.94 4.87
CA THR A 91 -1.40 -5.47 6.23
C THR A 91 -2.80 -5.89 6.68
N CYS A 92 -2.90 -6.47 7.88
CA CYS A 92 -4.17 -6.73 8.56
C CYS A 92 -4.68 -5.54 9.40
N ILE A 93 -4.00 -4.39 9.40
CA ILE A 93 -4.44 -3.18 10.11
C ILE A 93 -5.62 -2.54 9.38
N ARG A 94 -6.70 -2.25 10.11
CA ARG A 94 -7.92 -1.66 9.59
C ARG A 94 -8.32 -0.45 10.44
N PHE A 95 -8.07 0.72 9.89
CA PHE A 95 -8.57 1.98 10.48
C PHE A 95 -10.08 2.08 10.29
N VAL A 96 -10.80 2.32 11.40
CA VAL A 96 -12.26 2.44 11.43
C VAL A 96 -12.67 3.72 12.14
N TRP A 97 -13.76 4.34 11.72
CA TRP A 97 -14.28 5.50 12.44
C TRP A 97 -14.67 5.12 13.87
N ARG A 98 -14.24 5.94 14.84
CA ARG A 98 -14.54 5.72 16.25
C ARG A 98 -16.05 5.67 16.50
N ARG A 99 -16.46 4.80 17.42
CA ARG A 99 -17.81 4.66 17.97
C ARG A 99 -17.74 4.88 19.48
N TRP A 100 -18.87 5.12 20.13
CA TRP A 100 -18.92 5.49 21.55
C TRP A 100 -18.31 4.41 22.48
N TRP A 101 -18.39 3.13 22.10
CA TRP A 101 -17.80 2.02 22.86
C TRP A 101 -16.29 1.82 22.64
N HIS A 102 -15.69 2.46 21.63
CA HIS A 102 -14.25 2.38 21.40
C HIS A 102 -13.52 3.22 22.45
N ARG A 103 -12.97 2.53 23.46
CA ARG A 103 -12.20 3.16 24.54
C ARG A 103 -10.86 3.69 24.04
N ASN A 104 -10.10 2.90 23.28
CA ASN A 104 -8.80 3.29 22.73
C ASN A 104 -8.94 3.67 21.25
N TYR A 105 -8.34 4.79 20.84
CA TYR A 105 -8.43 5.30 19.47
C TYR A 105 -7.29 6.29 19.18
N LEU A 106 -6.97 6.46 17.90
CA LEU A 106 -6.07 7.53 17.44
C LEU A 106 -6.88 8.81 17.20
N TYR A 107 -6.39 9.93 17.72
CA TYR A 107 -6.94 11.26 17.48
C TYR A 107 -5.93 12.10 16.71
N PHE A 108 -6.19 12.27 15.40
CA PHE A 108 -5.37 13.11 14.54
C PHE A 108 -5.81 14.57 14.69
N PHE A 109 -4.88 15.46 15.04
CA PHE A 109 -5.16 16.89 15.23
C PHE A 109 -3.94 17.73 14.82
N SER A 110 -4.17 19.00 14.49
CA SER A 110 -3.09 19.90 14.08
C SER A 110 -2.46 20.52 15.33
N GLY A 111 -1.54 19.81 15.96
CA GLY A 111 -0.73 20.32 17.07
C GLY A 111 0.54 21.03 16.60
N SER A 112 1.44 21.29 17.55
CA SER A 112 2.83 21.66 17.25
C SER A 112 3.58 20.42 16.78
N GLY A 113 4.06 20.43 15.55
CA GLY A 113 4.91 19.36 15.03
C GLY A 113 4.18 18.14 14.47
N CYS A 114 5.00 17.19 14.03
CA CYS A 114 4.62 15.83 13.64
C CYS A 114 5.10 14.89 14.74
N TRP A 115 4.20 14.21 15.45
CA TRP A 115 4.62 13.26 16.49
C TRP A 115 3.50 12.30 16.86
N SER A 116 3.91 11.16 17.42
CA SER A 116 3.01 10.13 17.95
C SER A 116 3.62 9.42 19.16
N TYR A 117 2.77 8.80 19.96
CA TYR A 117 3.20 7.80 20.94
C TYR A 117 3.60 6.50 20.26
N ILE A 118 4.49 5.74 20.89
CA ILE A 118 4.79 4.37 20.46
C ILE A 118 3.75 3.40 21.02
N GLY A 119 3.07 2.71 20.10
CA GLY A 119 2.05 1.71 20.38
C GLY A 119 0.74 2.28 20.95
N ARG A 120 -0.15 1.35 21.36
CA ARG A 120 -1.47 1.67 21.88
C ARG A 120 -1.40 2.19 23.32
N GLN A 121 -1.91 3.39 23.52
CA GLN A 121 -2.09 4.00 24.84
C GLN A 121 -3.48 3.67 25.43
N ARG A 122 -3.69 4.06 26.69
CA ARG A 122 -5.02 4.01 27.31
C ARG A 122 -5.86 5.21 26.84
N ARG A 123 -7.13 4.99 26.52
CA ARG A 123 -8.08 6.01 26.04
C ARG A 123 -7.69 6.56 24.65
N GLY A 124 -8.18 7.74 24.29
CA GLY A 124 -7.77 8.42 23.07
C GLY A 124 -6.33 8.87 23.15
N GLN A 125 -5.50 8.49 22.16
CA GLN A 125 -4.13 8.95 22.05
C GLN A 125 -3.98 9.93 20.89
N ALA A 126 -3.23 11.00 21.14
CA ALA A 126 -3.02 12.04 20.16
C ALA A 126 -1.98 11.60 19.11
N VAL A 127 -2.20 12.01 17.87
CA VAL A 127 -1.23 12.00 16.78
C VAL A 127 -1.21 13.42 16.22
N SER A 128 -0.13 14.15 16.46
CA SER A 128 0.00 15.52 15.96
C SER A 128 0.49 15.48 14.53
N LEU A 129 -0.24 16.15 13.64
CA LEU A 129 0.19 16.40 12.27
C LEU A 129 -0.09 17.87 11.98
N LYS A 130 0.87 18.76 12.26
CA LYS A 130 0.74 20.18 11.96
C LYS A 130 0.24 20.38 10.53
N ALA A 131 -0.89 21.10 10.40
CA ALA A 131 -1.62 21.24 9.14
C ALA A 131 -0.74 21.81 8.00
N GLN A 132 0.22 22.65 8.36
CA GLN A 132 1.31 23.10 7.52
C GLN A 132 2.59 22.35 7.94
N GLY A 133 3.10 21.48 7.06
CA GLY A 133 4.38 20.79 7.24
C GLY A 133 4.30 19.29 7.50
N CYS A 134 3.23 18.74 8.09
CA CYS A 134 3.18 17.29 8.39
C CYS A 134 2.23 16.48 7.49
N LEU A 135 1.43 17.14 6.65
CA LEU A 135 0.40 16.47 5.85
C LEU A 135 0.95 15.96 4.52
N TYR A 136 1.88 15.01 4.63
CA TYR A 136 2.40 14.21 3.53
C TYR A 136 2.10 12.73 3.78
N THR A 137 1.95 11.95 2.71
CA THR A 137 1.59 10.53 2.85
C THR A 137 2.63 9.76 3.69
N GLY A 138 3.92 10.00 3.44
CA GLY A 138 5.03 9.40 4.19
C GLY A 138 5.03 9.76 5.67
N THR A 139 4.90 11.05 5.99
CA THR A 139 4.83 11.54 7.37
C THR A 139 3.65 10.92 8.13
N VAL A 140 2.46 10.86 7.51
CA VAL A 140 1.32 10.18 8.16
C VAL A 140 1.59 8.69 8.36
N GLN A 141 2.24 8.01 7.41
CA GLN A 141 2.62 6.61 7.58
C GLN A 141 3.60 6.43 8.74
N HIS A 142 4.60 7.30 8.85
CA HIS A 142 5.62 7.31 9.90
C HIS A 142 4.98 7.44 11.29
N GLU A 143 4.17 8.47 11.51
CA GLU A 143 3.51 8.68 12.80
C GLU A 143 2.55 7.53 13.17
N VAL A 144 1.92 6.93 12.16
CA VAL A 144 1.05 5.78 12.37
C VAL A 144 1.85 4.52 12.70
N LEU A 145 3.05 4.34 12.15
CA LEU A 145 3.95 3.25 12.52
C LEU A 145 4.42 3.38 13.97
N HIS A 146 4.73 4.59 14.44
CA HIS A 146 4.92 4.83 15.87
C HIS A 146 3.69 4.37 16.66
N ALA A 147 2.49 4.85 16.32
CA ALA A 147 1.26 4.46 17.00
C ALA A 147 0.97 2.94 16.97
N LEU A 148 1.53 2.21 16.01
CA LEU A 148 1.45 0.75 15.89
C LEU A 148 2.52 0.01 16.69
N GLY A 149 3.56 0.69 17.18
CA GLY A 149 4.58 0.16 18.09
C GLY A 149 5.99 0.11 17.53
N PHE A 150 6.31 0.87 16.48
CA PHE A 150 7.63 0.87 15.85
C PHE A 150 8.48 2.05 16.32
N HIS A 151 9.73 1.79 16.65
CA HIS A 151 10.77 2.80 16.83
C HIS A 151 11.42 3.11 15.48
N HIS A 152 12.25 4.16 15.44
CA HIS A 152 13.07 4.44 14.28
C HIS A 152 14.08 3.33 13.97
N GLU A 153 14.44 3.19 12.69
CA GLU A 153 15.35 2.15 12.22
C GLU A 153 16.78 2.39 12.73
N GLN A 154 17.25 3.63 12.77
CA GLN A 154 18.57 3.97 13.31
C GLN A 154 18.66 3.77 14.83
N ALA A 155 17.53 3.60 15.53
CA ALA A 155 17.53 3.34 16.97
C ALA A 155 17.66 1.85 17.31
N ARG A 156 17.74 0.94 16.33
CA ARG A 156 17.83 -0.51 16.58
C ARG A 156 19.05 -0.88 17.43
N SER A 157 18.91 -1.95 18.22
CA SER A 157 19.99 -2.47 19.06
C SER A 157 21.23 -2.92 18.26
N ASP A 158 21.05 -3.34 17.00
CA ASP A 158 22.08 -3.80 16.06
C ASP A 158 22.57 -2.72 15.08
N ARG A 159 22.10 -1.47 15.19
CA ARG A 159 22.37 -0.41 14.20
C ARG A 159 23.86 -0.11 13.98
N ASP A 160 24.69 -0.28 15.00
CA ASP A 160 26.14 -0.02 14.91
C ASP A 160 26.88 -1.01 13.99
N THR A 161 26.24 -2.10 13.54
CA THR A 161 26.78 -2.97 12.47
C THR A 161 26.62 -2.35 11.09
N TYR A 162 25.64 -1.45 10.91
CA TYR A 162 25.19 -0.95 9.61
C TYR A 162 25.54 0.51 9.37
N ILE A 163 25.44 1.34 10.42
CA ILE A 163 25.67 2.79 10.33
C ILE A 163 26.74 3.27 11.31
N THR A 164 27.34 4.40 10.96
CA THR A 164 28.20 5.19 11.85
C THR A 164 27.51 6.53 12.11
N ILE A 165 27.45 6.92 13.38
CA ILE A 165 26.96 8.24 13.81
C ILE A 165 28.16 9.18 13.92
N LEU A 166 28.09 10.32 13.22
CA LEU A 166 29.12 11.36 13.22
C LEU A 166 28.72 12.45 14.22
N THR A 167 28.99 12.20 15.50
CA THR A 167 28.53 13.04 16.62
C THR A 167 29.01 14.49 16.52
N GLN A 168 30.16 14.73 15.89
CA GLN A 168 30.71 16.06 15.66
C GLN A 168 29.85 16.95 14.75
N ASN A 169 28.96 16.36 13.95
CA ASN A 169 28.06 17.09 13.04
C ASN A 169 26.65 17.27 13.63
N ILE A 170 26.36 16.75 14.82
CA ILE A 170 25.02 16.79 15.44
C ILE A 170 24.83 18.13 16.16
N GLN A 171 23.62 18.70 16.05
CA GLN A 171 23.19 19.88 16.80
C GLN A 171 23.35 19.69 18.32
N SER A 172 23.76 20.76 19.01
CA SER A 172 23.88 20.76 20.47
C SER A 172 22.54 20.35 21.12
N GLY A 173 22.58 19.44 22.09
CA GLY A 173 21.38 18.91 22.74
C GLY A 173 20.64 17.79 21.98
N ALA A 174 20.92 17.57 20.69
CA ALA A 174 20.21 16.58 19.88
C ALA A 174 20.82 15.15 19.92
N ILE A 175 21.96 14.96 20.60
CA ILE A 175 22.65 13.65 20.69
C ILE A 175 21.73 12.55 21.25
N GLY A 176 20.83 12.90 22.17
CA GLY A 176 19.84 11.97 22.72
C GLY A 176 18.91 11.36 21.66
N ASN A 177 18.65 12.05 20.54
CA ASN A 177 17.80 11.56 19.45
C ASN A 177 18.42 10.39 18.66
N PHE A 178 19.69 10.08 18.93
CA PHE A 178 20.43 8.97 18.33
C PHE A 178 20.64 7.83 19.33
N ALA A 179 20.00 7.83 20.49
CA ALA A 179 20.10 6.74 21.45
C ALA A 179 19.63 5.40 20.83
N LYS A 180 20.30 4.29 21.20
CA LYS A 180 19.81 2.95 20.86
C LYS A 180 18.68 2.58 21.79
N VAL A 181 17.75 1.80 21.27
CA VAL A 181 16.67 1.16 22.01
C VAL A 181 16.87 -0.35 21.90
N GLN A 182 16.53 -1.07 22.97
CA GLN A 182 16.49 -2.53 22.91
C GLN A 182 15.30 -2.97 22.03
N THR A 183 15.58 -3.27 20.76
CA THR A 183 14.55 -3.60 19.77
C THR A 183 14.37 -5.10 19.59
N ASN A 184 13.14 -5.55 19.38
CA ASN A 184 12.89 -6.83 18.72
C ASN A 184 12.84 -6.57 17.22
N ASN A 185 13.88 -7.02 16.50
CA ASN A 185 14.00 -6.75 15.07
C ASN A 185 13.06 -7.60 14.21
N LEU A 186 12.26 -8.50 14.82
CA LEU A 186 11.27 -9.36 14.15
C LEU A 186 11.86 -10.21 13.02
N GLY A 187 13.17 -10.51 13.09
CA GLY A 187 13.91 -11.25 12.07
C GLY A 187 13.99 -10.54 10.71
N THR A 188 13.84 -9.21 10.65
CA THR A 188 14.07 -8.45 9.41
C THR A 188 15.48 -7.86 9.38
N PRO A 189 16.12 -7.81 8.19
CA PRO A 189 17.40 -7.12 8.04
C PRO A 189 17.26 -5.63 8.36
N TYR A 190 18.39 -4.95 8.53
CA TYR A 190 18.43 -3.50 8.66
C TYR A 190 18.02 -2.84 7.33
N ASP A 191 17.14 -1.84 7.38
CA ASP A 191 16.59 -1.20 6.18
C ASP A 191 16.92 0.29 6.07
N TYR A 192 17.96 0.61 5.30
CA TYR A 192 18.36 1.99 5.02
C TYR A 192 17.25 2.83 4.36
N ASN A 193 16.30 2.18 3.67
CA ASN A 193 15.19 2.83 2.95
C ASN A 193 13.86 2.74 3.72
N SER A 194 13.90 2.39 5.01
CA SER A 194 12.70 2.42 5.86
C SER A 194 12.19 3.86 5.99
N VAL A 195 10.87 4.03 5.97
CA VAL A 195 10.27 5.35 6.29
C VAL A 195 10.54 5.77 7.72
N MET A 196 10.95 4.82 8.58
CA MET A 196 11.33 5.03 9.97
C MET A 196 12.84 5.29 10.13
N HIS A 197 13.63 5.31 9.07
CA HIS A 197 15.06 5.61 9.15
C HIS A 197 15.29 7.12 9.01
N TYR A 198 16.13 7.69 9.88
CA TYR A 198 16.57 9.07 9.71
C TYR A 198 17.28 9.33 8.39
N SER A 199 17.11 10.52 7.84
CA SER A 199 17.92 10.97 6.71
C SER A 199 19.40 11.10 7.09
N LYS A 200 20.26 11.13 6.08
CA LYS A 200 21.72 11.29 6.22
C LYS A 200 22.13 12.56 7.00
N TYR A 201 21.28 13.58 6.97
CA TYR A 201 21.54 14.93 7.50
C TYR A 201 20.66 15.28 8.71
N ALA A 202 19.92 14.30 9.26
CA ALA A 202 19.04 14.53 10.40
C ALA A 202 19.79 15.19 11.57
N PHE A 203 19.26 16.29 12.10
CA PHE A 203 19.85 17.08 13.19
C PHE A 203 21.29 17.57 12.93
N SER A 204 21.64 17.84 11.67
CA SER A 204 22.95 18.41 11.32
C SER A 204 23.09 19.86 11.79
N SER A 205 24.22 20.21 12.40
CA SER A 205 24.55 21.58 12.82
C SER A 205 25.29 22.39 11.75
N ASN A 206 25.88 21.70 10.76
CA ASN A 206 26.82 22.28 9.80
C ASN A 206 26.54 21.86 8.34
N GLY A 207 25.37 21.24 8.09
CA GLY A 207 24.99 20.72 6.77
C GLY A 207 25.75 19.46 6.35
N GLN A 208 26.66 18.94 7.18
CA GLN A 208 27.39 17.69 6.92
C GLN A 208 26.60 16.48 7.44
N PRO A 209 26.85 15.27 6.90
CA PRO A 209 26.19 14.05 7.32
C PRO A 209 26.32 13.79 8.84
N THR A 210 25.22 13.45 9.50
CA THR A 210 25.22 12.94 10.89
C THR A 210 25.21 11.41 10.91
N LEU A 211 24.80 10.78 9.82
CA LEU A 211 24.74 9.34 9.63
C LEU A 211 25.42 8.95 8.32
N ILE A 212 26.17 7.85 8.31
CA ILE A 212 26.69 7.22 7.10
C ILE A 212 26.53 5.70 7.21
N ALA A 213 26.22 5.02 6.10
CA ALA A 213 26.26 3.56 6.08
C ALA A 213 27.72 3.08 6.03
N LYS A 214 28.02 2.02 6.79
CA LYS A 214 29.37 1.45 6.87
C LYS A 214 29.78 0.74 5.58
N SER A 215 28.83 0.14 4.88
CA SER A 215 29.09 -0.57 3.61
C SER A 215 29.32 0.38 2.44
N ASP A 216 28.63 1.52 2.43
CA ASP A 216 28.74 2.54 1.38
C ASP A 216 28.37 3.92 1.96
N PRO A 217 29.35 4.83 2.16
CA PRO A 217 29.08 6.18 2.64
C PRO A 217 28.11 6.99 1.76
N ASN A 218 27.92 6.62 0.48
CA ASN A 218 26.99 7.27 -0.44
C ASN A 218 25.57 6.69 -0.42
N GLN A 219 25.33 5.63 0.36
CA GLN A 219 24.01 5.04 0.54
C GLN A 219 23.00 6.11 0.98
N VAL A 220 21.87 6.18 0.26
CA VAL A 220 20.73 7.02 0.64
C VAL A 220 20.10 6.42 1.90
N LEU A 221 19.84 7.28 2.89
CA LEU A 221 19.22 6.93 4.16
C LEU A 221 17.88 7.65 4.27
N GLY A 222 16.86 6.94 4.77
CA GLY A 222 15.50 7.42 4.83
C GLY A 222 14.70 7.16 3.56
N SER A 223 13.40 7.45 3.60
CA SER A 223 12.49 7.28 2.47
C SER A 223 11.24 8.14 2.62
N ARG A 224 10.63 8.46 1.48
CA ARG A 224 9.36 9.18 1.40
C ARG A 224 8.13 8.34 1.75
N TYR A 225 8.25 7.02 1.74
CA TYR A 225 7.12 6.10 1.90
C TYR A 225 7.57 4.79 2.55
N MET A 226 6.62 4.08 3.17
CA MET A 226 6.89 2.74 3.74
C MET A 226 7.58 1.80 2.75
N SER A 227 8.66 1.18 3.22
CA SER A 227 9.38 0.13 2.53
C SER A 227 8.61 -1.21 2.59
N ALA A 228 9.14 -2.22 1.90
CA ALA A 228 8.62 -3.59 2.05
C ALA A 228 8.89 -4.14 3.47
N ASN A 229 10.05 -3.81 4.06
CA ASN A 229 10.39 -4.25 5.41
C ASN A 229 9.50 -3.59 6.47
N ASP A 230 9.13 -2.32 6.32
CA ASP A 230 8.16 -1.66 7.21
C ASP A 230 6.84 -2.45 7.27
N VAL A 231 6.32 -2.80 6.09
CA VAL A 231 5.10 -3.61 5.94
C VAL A 231 5.28 -5.01 6.53
N ALA A 232 6.39 -5.68 6.23
CA ALA A 232 6.68 -7.02 6.74
C ALA A 232 6.76 -7.03 8.27
N ARG A 233 7.38 -6.00 8.88
CA ARG A 233 7.45 -5.84 10.33
C ARG A 233 6.07 -5.63 10.96
N VAL A 234 5.21 -4.80 10.36
CA VAL A 234 3.80 -4.67 10.79
C VAL A 234 3.12 -6.04 10.74
N ASN A 235 3.26 -6.78 9.64
CA ASN A 235 2.63 -8.08 9.47
C ASN A 235 3.14 -9.13 10.46
N ARG A 236 4.44 -9.15 10.76
CA ARG A 236 5.03 -10.06 11.76
C ARG A 236 4.58 -9.68 13.18
N LEU A 237 4.63 -8.39 13.53
CA LEU A 237 4.26 -7.90 14.86
C LEU A 237 2.80 -8.24 15.23
N TYR A 238 1.90 -8.09 14.25
CA TYR A 238 0.45 -8.34 14.38
C TYR A 238 0.01 -9.70 13.82
N GLN A 239 0.97 -10.55 13.44
CA GLN A 239 0.76 -11.91 12.93
C GLN A 239 -0.28 -11.95 11.80
N CYS A 240 -0.24 -11.03 10.85
CA CYS A 240 -1.33 -10.84 9.88
C CYS A 240 -1.63 -12.08 9.03
N TYR A 241 -0.68 -13.00 8.92
CA TYR A 241 -0.84 -14.33 8.35
C TYR A 241 -1.48 -15.28 9.38
N LEU A 242 -2.52 -16.01 8.98
CA LEU A 242 -3.08 -17.07 9.82
C LEU A 242 -1.96 -18.08 10.11
N LYS A 243 -1.62 -18.32 11.38
CA LYS A 243 -1.04 -19.61 11.71
C LYS A 243 -2.08 -20.65 11.30
N MET A 244 -1.77 -21.49 10.32
CA MET A 244 -2.46 -22.78 10.23
C MET A 244 -2.15 -23.49 11.54
N THR A 245 -3.02 -23.35 12.54
CA THR A 245 -3.09 -24.31 13.62
C THR A 245 -3.50 -25.62 12.96
N THR A 246 -2.52 -26.43 12.59
CA THR A 246 -2.72 -27.85 12.39
C THR A 246 -3.31 -28.34 13.71
N ILE A 247 -4.63 -28.52 13.75
CA ILE A 247 -5.27 -29.22 14.84
C ILE A 247 -4.83 -30.67 14.65
N MET A 248 -3.65 -31.01 15.17
CA MET A 248 -3.35 -32.41 15.45
C MET A 248 -4.27 -32.80 16.59
N THR A 249 -5.49 -33.20 16.24
CA THR A 249 -6.35 -33.98 17.13
C THR A 249 -5.55 -35.20 17.58
N PRO A 250 -5.58 -35.58 18.87
CA PRO A 250 -4.76 -36.66 19.45
C PRO A 250 -5.18 -38.07 18.99
N ILE A 251 -5.87 -38.19 17.86
CA ILE A 251 -6.37 -39.45 17.30
C ILE A 251 -5.37 -40.04 16.27
N VAL A 252 -4.47 -39.23 15.71
CA VAL A 252 -3.55 -39.68 14.64
C VAL A 252 -2.20 -40.20 15.17
N LEU A 253 -1.91 -40.08 16.48
CA LEU A 253 -0.67 -40.61 17.07
C LEU A 253 -0.73 -42.13 17.33
N PHE A 254 -1.90 -42.77 17.17
CA PHE A 254 -2.08 -44.20 17.48
C PHE A 254 -2.01 -45.14 16.25
N LEU A 255 -1.92 -44.59 15.03
CA LEU A 255 -1.86 -45.39 13.79
C LEU A 255 -0.52 -45.33 13.06
N LEU A 256 0.52 -44.76 13.69
CA LEU A 256 1.88 -44.65 13.13
C LEU A 256 2.92 -45.52 13.87
N PHE A 257 2.48 -46.60 14.53
CA PHE A 257 3.37 -47.59 15.18
C PHE A 257 3.32 -48.99 14.55
N LEU A 258 2.76 -49.14 13.35
CA LEU A 258 2.73 -50.42 12.62
C LEU A 258 3.11 -50.26 11.15
N SER A 259 4.33 -49.79 10.90
CA SER A 259 5.09 -50.13 9.68
C SER A 259 6.52 -49.60 9.78
N LEU A 260 7.36 -50.31 10.53
CA LEU A 260 8.82 -50.17 10.48
C LEU A 260 9.32 -50.84 9.19
N THR A 261 9.60 -50.04 8.17
CA THR A 261 10.63 -50.38 7.18
C THR A 261 11.50 -49.16 6.96
N ALA A 262 12.78 -49.33 7.29
CA ALA A 262 13.82 -48.32 7.28
C ALA A 262 14.11 -47.80 5.86
N ILE A 263 14.24 -46.48 5.73
CA ILE A 263 14.91 -45.81 4.61
C ILE A 263 15.86 -44.77 5.23
N PRO A 264 17.15 -44.73 4.85
CA PRO A 264 18.13 -43.83 5.45
C PRO A 264 17.91 -42.37 5.02
N PRO A 265 18.39 -41.37 5.80
CA PRO A 265 18.15 -39.96 5.51
C PRO A 265 19.12 -39.47 4.43
N SER A 266 18.61 -39.21 3.22
CA SER A 266 19.30 -38.30 2.30
C SER A 266 18.96 -36.86 2.69
N ALA A 267 19.99 -36.09 2.99
CA ALA A 267 19.93 -34.66 3.20
C ALA A 267 19.21 -33.94 2.04
N ALA A 268 18.07 -33.32 2.35
CA ALA A 268 17.49 -32.27 1.53
C ALA A 268 17.23 -31.09 2.46
N GLN A 269 18.25 -30.23 2.54
CA GLN A 269 18.17 -28.92 3.16
C GLN A 269 17.20 -28.08 2.35
N GLU A 270 15.97 -27.97 2.84
CA GLU A 270 14.96 -27.08 2.27
C GLU A 270 15.40 -25.64 2.53
N LYS A 271 16.02 -25.05 1.50
CA LYS A 271 16.28 -23.60 1.42
C LYS A 271 14.94 -22.88 1.60
N LEU A 272 14.77 -22.19 2.73
CA LEU A 272 13.79 -21.12 2.84
C LEU A 272 14.14 -20.05 1.79
N GLY A 273 13.39 -20.07 0.69
CA GLY A 273 13.37 -18.98 -0.28
C GLY A 273 12.55 -17.82 0.27
N ASP A 274 13.21 -16.68 0.44
CA ASP A 274 12.59 -15.37 0.61
C ASP A 274 11.65 -15.07 -0.57
N ASP A 275 10.33 -15.06 -0.34
CA ASP A 275 9.38 -14.39 -1.23
C ASP A 275 8.31 -13.67 -0.37
N ASP A 276 8.46 -12.35 -0.31
CA ASP A 276 7.59 -11.36 0.35
C ASP A 276 6.15 -11.41 -0.19
N GLU A 277 5.27 -12.16 0.50
CA GLU A 277 3.85 -12.24 0.16
C GLU A 277 3.09 -11.02 0.68
N SER A 278 3.31 -9.88 0.02
CA SER A 278 2.31 -8.80 -0.06
C SER A 278 1.16 -9.27 -0.95
N VAL A 279 -0.10 -9.05 -0.56
CA VAL A 279 -1.28 -9.55 -1.30
C VAL A 279 -1.23 -9.15 -2.78
N ASP A 280 -0.99 -10.13 -3.65
CA ASP A 280 -0.83 -9.91 -5.08
C ASP A 280 -2.19 -9.71 -5.75
N ILE A 281 -2.51 -8.46 -6.10
CA ILE A 281 -3.75 -8.11 -6.83
C ILE A 281 -3.84 -8.89 -8.15
N SER A 282 -2.72 -9.04 -8.85
CA SER A 282 -2.64 -9.82 -10.08
C SER A 282 -2.91 -11.31 -9.84
N ALA A 283 -2.51 -11.86 -8.68
CA ALA A 283 -2.81 -13.24 -8.29
C ALA A 283 -4.29 -13.40 -7.90
N ILE A 284 -4.87 -12.47 -7.14
CA ILE A 284 -6.31 -12.50 -6.80
C ILE A 284 -7.16 -12.52 -8.07
N ILE A 285 -6.85 -11.63 -9.02
CA ILE A 285 -7.56 -11.55 -10.30
C ILE A 285 -7.34 -12.83 -11.11
N SER A 286 -6.09 -13.30 -11.21
CA SER A 286 -5.77 -14.52 -11.97
C SER A 286 -6.47 -15.75 -11.39
N GLU A 287 -6.57 -15.85 -10.06
CA GLU A 287 -7.27 -16.94 -9.37
C GLU A 287 -8.78 -16.85 -9.61
N ALA A 288 -9.38 -15.66 -9.49
CA ALA A 288 -10.80 -15.46 -9.77
C ALA A 288 -11.16 -15.77 -11.23
N ASN A 289 -10.23 -15.51 -12.17
CA ASN A 289 -10.45 -15.70 -13.60
C ASN A 289 -9.93 -17.03 -14.14
N LYS A 290 -9.37 -17.91 -13.30
CA LYS A 290 -8.66 -19.12 -13.76
C LYS A 290 -9.50 -20.04 -14.64
N ASN A 291 -10.81 -20.08 -14.40
CA ASN A 291 -11.78 -20.92 -15.11
C ASN A 291 -12.46 -20.20 -16.29
N ILE A 292 -12.08 -18.96 -16.61
CA ILE A 292 -12.60 -18.23 -17.76
C ILE A 292 -11.73 -18.57 -18.97
N THR A 293 -12.24 -19.45 -19.83
CA THR A 293 -11.49 -20.02 -20.96
C THR A 293 -11.69 -19.26 -22.27
N ALA A 294 -12.70 -18.39 -22.37
CA ALA A 294 -12.97 -17.55 -23.54
C ALA A 294 -13.56 -16.19 -23.15
N GLY A 295 -13.26 -15.15 -23.94
CA GLY A 295 -13.90 -13.84 -23.83
C GLY A 295 -13.23 -12.82 -22.89
N ILE A 296 -12.03 -13.09 -22.39
CA ILE A 296 -11.15 -12.09 -21.75
C ILE A 296 -9.71 -12.19 -22.27
N GLU A 297 -9.14 -11.05 -22.62
CA GLU A 297 -7.75 -10.80 -23.02
C GLU A 297 -6.92 -10.40 -21.80
N ASP A 298 -5.60 -10.58 -21.86
CA ASP A 298 -4.66 -10.25 -20.76
C ASP A 298 -5.04 -10.88 -19.38
N GLY A 299 -5.97 -11.83 -19.37
CA GLY A 299 -6.44 -12.50 -18.17
C GLY A 299 -7.48 -11.73 -17.34
N ASP A 300 -7.86 -10.49 -17.68
CA ASP A 300 -8.86 -9.67 -16.96
C ASP A 300 -9.51 -8.55 -17.82
N VAL A 301 -9.21 -8.48 -19.11
CA VAL A 301 -9.73 -7.46 -20.03
C VAL A 301 -10.81 -8.04 -20.93
N ALA A 302 -12.05 -7.55 -20.86
CA ALA A 302 -13.08 -7.95 -21.82
C ALA A 302 -12.89 -7.22 -23.18
N PRO A 303 -13.09 -7.92 -24.32
CA PRO A 303 -12.92 -7.32 -25.64
C PRO A 303 -13.94 -6.20 -25.87
N PRO A 304 -13.57 -5.13 -26.59
CA PRO A 304 -14.45 -3.99 -26.79
C PRO A 304 -15.68 -4.34 -27.64
N ARG A 305 -16.86 -3.81 -27.27
CA ARG A 305 -18.15 -4.22 -27.87
C ARG A 305 -18.38 -3.70 -29.29
N LYS A 306 -17.65 -2.66 -29.70
CA LYS A 306 -17.88 -1.91 -30.96
C LYS A 306 -16.58 -1.59 -31.72
N ARG A 307 -15.44 -2.10 -31.26
CA ARG A 307 -14.13 -1.77 -31.82
C ARG A 307 -13.43 -3.08 -32.13
N ASN A 308 -12.88 -3.21 -33.32
CA ASN A 308 -12.27 -4.43 -33.82
C ASN A 308 -10.73 -4.41 -33.79
N ALA A 309 -10.06 -3.24 -33.77
CA ALA A 309 -8.60 -3.17 -33.66
C ALA A 309 -8.05 -1.74 -33.35
N SER A 310 -8.25 -1.18 -32.15
CA SER A 310 -7.61 0.10 -31.81
C SER A 310 -7.17 0.21 -30.35
N PRO A 311 -5.90 0.59 -30.07
CA PRO A 311 -5.45 0.90 -28.71
C PRO A 311 -6.25 2.08 -28.15
N CYS A 312 -6.45 2.14 -26.82
CA CYS A 312 -7.25 3.17 -26.17
C CYS A 312 -6.59 4.56 -26.11
N THR A 313 -5.88 4.94 -27.17
CA THR A 313 -5.21 6.23 -27.32
C THR A 313 -6.12 7.28 -27.99
N SER A 314 -7.11 6.83 -28.78
CA SER A 314 -8.05 7.68 -29.51
C SER A 314 -9.14 8.33 -28.64
N ARG A 315 -9.62 9.52 -29.03
CA ARG A 315 -10.71 10.24 -28.32
C ARG A 315 -12.00 9.43 -28.19
N GLY A 316 -12.26 8.51 -29.14
CA GLY A 316 -13.43 7.64 -29.12
C GLY A 316 -13.44 6.65 -27.95
N CYS A 317 -12.27 6.17 -27.53
CA CYS A 317 -12.12 5.23 -26.41
C CYS A 317 -12.21 5.90 -25.04
N LYS A 318 -11.81 7.17 -24.93
CA LYS A 318 -11.76 7.87 -23.64
C LYS A 318 -13.15 8.31 -23.19
N TRP A 319 -13.31 8.46 -21.88
CA TRP A 319 -14.48 9.12 -21.32
C TRP A 319 -14.44 10.61 -21.68
N ARG A 320 -15.62 11.19 -21.94
CA ARG A 320 -15.72 12.58 -22.39
C ARG A 320 -15.33 13.53 -21.25
N THR A 321 -14.42 14.44 -21.56
CA THR A 321 -14.09 15.59 -20.70
C THR A 321 -15.04 16.74 -20.99
N SER A 322 -15.49 17.42 -19.94
CA SER A 322 -16.22 18.68 -20.01
C SER A 322 -15.72 19.60 -18.89
N ARG A 323 -15.33 20.83 -19.25
CA ARG A 323 -14.81 21.85 -18.31
C ARG A 323 -13.69 21.30 -17.41
N GLY A 324 -12.73 20.57 -17.98
CA GLY A 324 -11.60 20.00 -17.25
C GLY A 324 -11.91 18.75 -16.40
N TYR A 325 -13.16 18.28 -16.36
CA TYR A 325 -13.57 17.10 -15.59
C TYR A 325 -14.11 15.99 -16.47
N VAL A 326 -13.87 14.74 -16.05
CA VAL A 326 -14.48 13.55 -16.63
C VAL A 326 -15.56 13.05 -15.67
N ARG A 327 -16.84 13.21 -15.99
CA ARG A 327 -17.95 12.83 -15.10
C ARG A 327 -18.49 11.46 -15.51
N ILE A 328 -18.38 10.46 -14.62
CA ILE A 328 -18.75 9.08 -14.91
C ILE A 328 -19.87 8.64 -13.95
N PRO A 329 -21.11 8.45 -14.44
CA PRO A 329 -22.17 7.88 -13.63
C PRO A 329 -21.87 6.42 -13.31
N TYR A 330 -22.27 5.98 -12.12
CA TYR A 330 -22.18 4.56 -11.75
C TYR A 330 -23.46 4.02 -11.12
N VAL A 331 -23.64 2.72 -11.23
CA VAL A 331 -24.63 1.92 -10.51
C VAL A 331 -23.93 0.71 -9.88
N ILE A 332 -24.27 0.38 -8.64
CA ILE A 332 -23.76 -0.82 -7.96
C ILE A 332 -24.93 -1.78 -7.77
N SER A 333 -24.78 -3.01 -8.29
CA SER A 333 -25.78 -4.07 -8.18
C SER A 333 -26.29 -4.26 -6.75
N SER A 334 -27.58 -4.52 -6.59
CA SER A 334 -28.20 -4.90 -5.31
C SER A 334 -27.54 -6.13 -4.68
N SER A 335 -26.95 -7.00 -5.50
CA SER A 335 -26.25 -8.22 -5.08
C SER A 335 -25.03 -8.02 -4.19
N TYR A 336 -24.50 -6.80 -4.04
CA TYR A 336 -23.40 -6.51 -3.12
C TYR A 336 -23.92 -6.12 -1.73
N SER A 337 -23.33 -6.69 -0.69
CA SER A 337 -23.58 -6.29 0.69
C SER A 337 -23.20 -4.83 0.95
N SER A 338 -23.73 -4.23 2.01
CA SER A 338 -23.40 -2.86 2.41
C SER A 338 -21.89 -2.65 2.60
N ARG A 339 -21.17 -3.66 3.11
CA ARG A 339 -19.71 -3.63 3.28
C ARG A 339 -18.98 -3.59 1.94
N GLU A 340 -19.37 -4.45 1.01
CA GLU A 340 -18.79 -4.52 -0.34
C GLU A 340 -19.07 -3.25 -1.15
N ARG A 341 -20.30 -2.72 -1.06
CA ARG A 341 -20.66 -1.41 -1.61
C ARG A 341 -19.76 -0.32 -1.07
N SER A 342 -19.52 -0.31 0.25
CA SER A 342 -18.62 0.67 0.86
C SER A 342 -17.18 0.55 0.33
N THR A 343 -16.68 -0.65 0.07
CA THR A 343 -15.37 -0.86 -0.57
C THR A 343 -15.33 -0.28 -1.99
N ILE A 344 -16.36 -0.57 -2.80
CA ILE A 344 -16.44 -0.09 -4.19
C ILE A 344 -16.54 1.44 -4.24
N ILE A 345 -17.40 2.03 -3.40
CA ILE A 345 -17.55 3.48 -3.27
C ILE A 345 -16.24 4.12 -2.76
N GLY A 346 -15.59 3.48 -1.78
CA GLY A 346 -14.30 3.93 -1.26
C GLY A 346 -13.24 4.04 -2.35
N ALA A 347 -13.12 3.04 -3.22
CA ALA A 347 -12.19 3.06 -4.35
C ALA A 347 -12.51 4.17 -5.36
N MET A 348 -13.79 4.35 -5.76
CA MET A 348 -14.18 5.46 -6.64
C MET A 348 -13.87 6.83 -6.03
N ASN A 349 -14.01 6.96 -4.71
CA ASN A 349 -13.71 8.20 -4.01
C ASN A 349 -12.23 8.59 -4.05
N ILE A 350 -11.31 7.64 -4.25
CA ILE A 350 -9.90 7.95 -4.48
C ILE A 350 -9.72 8.71 -5.80
N PHE A 351 -10.32 8.22 -6.89
CA PHE A 351 -10.30 8.90 -8.20
C PHE A 351 -10.98 10.27 -8.14
N ASN A 352 -12.15 10.37 -7.48
CA ASN A 352 -12.90 11.62 -7.29
C ASN A 352 -12.07 12.75 -6.69
N ARG A 353 -11.02 12.39 -5.97
CA ARG A 353 -10.33 13.28 -5.06
C ARG A 353 -8.90 13.58 -5.47
N TYR A 354 -8.28 12.72 -6.28
CA TYR A 354 -6.90 12.88 -6.74
C TYR A 354 -6.77 13.13 -8.23
N THR A 355 -7.83 12.91 -8.99
CA THR A 355 -7.79 13.06 -10.45
C THR A 355 -8.82 14.08 -10.89
N CYS A 356 -8.97 14.29 -12.19
CA CYS A 356 -10.09 15.02 -12.78
C CYS A 356 -11.31 14.13 -13.09
N VAL A 357 -11.29 12.84 -12.73
CA VAL A 357 -12.42 11.91 -12.86
C VAL A 357 -13.39 12.07 -11.68
N ARG A 358 -14.69 12.17 -11.95
CA ARG A 358 -15.76 12.36 -10.96
C ARG A 358 -16.83 11.29 -11.16
N PHE A 359 -16.76 10.24 -10.36
CA PHE A 359 -17.79 9.23 -10.17
C PHE A 359 -18.94 9.79 -9.34
N PHE A 360 -20.17 9.60 -9.83
CA PHE A 360 -21.39 9.95 -9.10
C PHE A 360 -22.45 8.88 -9.28
N GLN A 361 -23.24 8.65 -8.24
CA GLN A 361 -24.30 7.66 -8.30
C GLN A 361 -25.37 8.10 -9.30
N ARG A 362 -25.71 7.21 -10.23
CA ARG A 362 -26.74 7.48 -11.24
C ARG A 362 -28.12 7.50 -10.56
N ARG A 363 -28.92 8.50 -10.90
CA ARG A 363 -30.30 8.71 -10.41
C ARG A 363 -31.25 8.74 -11.62
N TRP A 364 -32.55 8.61 -11.40
CA TRP A 364 -33.54 8.52 -12.49
C TRP A 364 -33.44 9.67 -13.51
N TRP A 365 -33.33 10.93 -13.08
CA TRP A 365 -33.15 12.08 -14.00
C TRP A 365 -31.82 12.10 -14.76
N HIS A 366 -30.78 11.39 -14.29
CA HIS A 366 -29.51 11.28 -15.02
C HIS A 366 -29.64 10.39 -16.27
N TRP A 367 -30.74 9.67 -16.46
CA TRP A 367 -30.98 8.83 -17.64
C TRP A 367 -31.05 9.65 -18.93
N PHE A 368 -31.59 10.87 -18.88
CA PHE A 368 -31.74 11.76 -20.03
C PHE A 368 -30.42 12.40 -20.48
N PHE A 369 -29.50 12.64 -19.56
CA PHE A 369 -28.26 13.40 -19.84
C PHE A 369 -27.00 12.52 -19.90
N TYR A 370 -27.01 11.36 -19.25
CA TYR A 370 -25.87 10.46 -19.17
C TYR A 370 -26.23 9.08 -19.69
N ARG A 371 -26.02 8.89 -20.99
CA ARG A 371 -26.25 7.62 -21.69
C ARG A 371 -25.22 6.55 -21.32
N ASP A 372 -23.98 6.96 -21.11
CA ASP A 372 -22.84 6.08 -20.84
C ASP A 372 -22.55 6.03 -19.33
N TYR A 373 -22.41 4.83 -18.76
CA TYR A 373 -22.20 4.66 -17.32
C TYR A 373 -21.60 3.30 -16.97
N ILE A 374 -20.98 3.22 -15.80
CA ILE A 374 -20.42 1.98 -15.24
C ILE A 374 -21.45 1.27 -14.37
N TYR A 375 -21.58 -0.04 -14.53
CA TYR A 375 -22.41 -0.91 -13.70
C TYR A 375 -21.53 -1.97 -13.03
N PHE A 376 -21.34 -1.84 -11.72
CA PHE A 376 -20.62 -2.84 -10.92
C PHE A 376 -21.53 -4.03 -10.65
N THR A 377 -21.08 -5.24 -11.00
CA THR A 377 -21.86 -6.47 -10.88
C THR A 377 -20.98 -7.65 -10.49
N SER A 378 -21.53 -8.65 -9.81
CA SER A 378 -20.82 -9.90 -9.51
C SER A 378 -21.10 -10.90 -10.61
N ARG A 379 -20.23 -11.01 -11.61
CA ARG A 379 -20.24 -12.09 -12.60
C ARG A 379 -19.09 -13.07 -12.28
N ASN A 380 -18.91 -14.08 -13.11
CA ASN A 380 -17.74 -14.96 -13.04
C ASN A 380 -16.47 -14.13 -13.33
N GLY A 381 -15.54 -14.09 -12.39
CA GLY A 381 -14.27 -13.37 -12.45
C GLY A 381 -14.25 -11.89 -12.04
N CYS A 382 -13.04 -11.34 -11.95
CA CYS A 382 -12.75 -9.91 -11.86
C CYS A 382 -12.29 -9.42 -13.24
N TRP A 383 -13.06 -8.56 -13.90
CA TRP A 383 -12.67 -8.07 -15.22
C TRP A 383 -13.41 -6.79 -15.59
N SER A 384 -12.85 -6.08 -16.55
CA SER A 384 -13.35 -4.80 -17.02
C SER A 384 -13.07 -4.62 -18.50
N TYR A 385 -13.77 -3.68 -19.13
CA TYR A 385 -13.46 -3.29 -20.51
C TYR A 385 -12.40 -2.19 -20.51
N ILE A 386 -11.55 -2.14 -21.54
CA ILE A 386 -10.64 -1.00 -21.70
C ILE A 386 -11.36 0.22 -22.28
N GLY A 387 -11.43 1.27 -21.46
CA GLY A 387 -12.02 2.55 -21.78
C GLY A 387 -13.54 2.54 -21.88
N ARG A 388 -14.08 3.65 -22.37
CA ARG A 388 -15.52 3.85 -22.56
C ARG A 388 -16.04 2.99 -23.70
N GLN A 389 -17.04 2.15 -23.42
CA GLN A 389 -17.71 1.29 -24.41
C GLN A 389 -18.97 1.95 -25.01
N GLY A 390 -19.56 2.89 -24.27
CA GLY A 390 -20.86 3.47 -24.59
C GLY A 390 -22.03 2.67 -23.98
N GLY A 391 -23.10 3.36 -23.62
CA GLY A 391 -24.24 2.78 -22.90
C GLY A 391 -23.84 2.24 -21.52
N ARG A 392 -24.54 1.19 -21.08
CA ARG A 392 -24.15 0.45 -19.87
C ARG A 392 -22.91 -0.41 -20.16
N GLN A 393 -21.83 -0.19 -19.41
CA GLN A 393 -20.67 -1.08 -19.39
C GLN A 393 -20.45 -1.69 -18.02
N TYR A 394 -20.01 -2.94 -17.99
CA TYR A 394 -19.80 -3.68 -16.76
C TYR A 394 -18.38 -3.55 -16.23
N ILE A 395 -18.28 -3.53 -14.91
CA ILE A 395 -17.10 -3.98 -14.17
C ILE A 395 -17.55 -5.19 -13.36
N SER A 396 -16.94 -6.36 -13.61
CA SER A 396 -17.21 -7.57 -12.84
C SER A 396 -16.32 -7.63 -11.62
N LEU A 397 -16.91 -7.82 -10.44
CA LEU A 397 -16.18 -8.14 -9.22
C LEU A 397 -16.86 -9.35 -8.56
N GLN A 398 -16.42 -10.56 -8.92
CA GLN A 398 -16.93 -11.80 -8.34
C GLN A 398 -16.92 -11.77 -6.81
N ARG A 399 -18.01 -12.28 -6.24
CA ARG A 399 -18.15 -12.55 -4.81
C ARG A 399 -18.08 -14.06 -4.55
N PRO A 400 -17.31 -14.51 -3.53
CA PRO A 400 -16.24 -13.77 -2.85
C PRO A 400 -15.00 -13.63 -3.75
N GLY A 401 -14.06 -12.76 -3.37
CA GLY A 401 -12.72 -12.68 -3.97
C GLY A 401 -12.35 -11.31 -4.53
N CYS A 402 -13.15 -10.76 -5.44
CA CYS A 402 -12.76 -9.55 -6.18
C CYS A 402 -13.03 -8.23 -5.45
N VAL A 403 -13.90 -8.21 -4.42
CA VAL A 403 -14.31 -6.96 -3.77
C VAL A 403 -13.29 -6.49 -2.72
N SER A 404 -12.10 -6.16 -3.18
CA SER A 404 -11.04 -5.51 -2.40
C SER A 404 -10.69 -4.15 -3.01
N SER A 405 -10.18 -3.22 -2.20
CA SER A 405 -9.84 -1.88 -2.70
C SER A 405 -8.89 -1.96 -3.92
N GLY A 406 -7.83 -2.77 -3.86
CA GLY A 406 -6.84 -2.87 -4.95
C GLY A 406 -7.43 -3.38 -6.27
N VAL A 407 -8.20 -4.47 -6.22
CA VAL A 407 -8.88 -5.02 -7.41
C VAL A 407 -9.88 -4.00 -7.98
N VAL A 408 -10.66 -3.31 -7.14
CA VAL A 408 -11.60 -2.29 -7.64
C VAL A 408 -10.89 -1.14 -8.34
N HIS A 409 -9.74 -0.67 -7.83
CA HIS A 409 -8.95 0.37 -8.53
C HIS A 409 -8.42 -0.15 -9.87
N HIS A 410 -7.93 -1.38 -9.91
CA HIS A 410 -7.43 -2.04 -11.11
C HIS A 410 -8.51 -2.08 -12.21
N GLU A 411 -9.69 -2.60 -11.88
CA GLU A 411 -10.79 -2.70 -12.86
C GLU A 411 -11.33 -1.34 -13.30
N ILE A 412 -11.29 -0.33 -12.43
CA ILE A 412 -11.65 1.05 -12.79
C ILE A 412 -10.59 1.63 -13.75
N LEU A 413 -9.30 1.39 -13.54
CA LEU A 413 -8.24 1.88 -14.43
C LEU A 413 -8.39 1.30 -15.84
N HIS A 414 -8.73 0.02 -15.97
CA HIS A 414 -9.14 -0.54 -17.26
C HIS A 414 -10.33 0.22 -17.84
N ALA A 415 -11.41 0.42 -17.08
CA ALA A 415 -12.58 1.16 -17.56
C ALA A 415 -12.27 2.62 -17.97
N LEU A 416 -11.21 3.22 -17.43
CA LEU A 416 -10.71 4.54 -17.81
C LEU A 416 -9.83 4.55 -19.06
N GLY A 417 -9.31 3.38 -19.46
CA GLY A 417 -8.53 3.20 -20.68
C GLY A 417 -7.07 2.78 -20.47
N PHE A 418 -6.69 2.42 -19.24
CA PHE A 418 -5.34 1.97 -18.95
C PHE A 418 -5.16 0.48 -19.32
N HIS A 419 -4.08 0.21 -20.02
CA HIS A 419 -3.55 -1.14 -20.17
C HIS A 419 -2.66 -1.47 -18.96
N HIS A 420 -2.27 -2.74 -18.84
CA HIS A 420 -1.32 -3.13 -17.81
C HIS A 420 0.07 -2.51 -18.03
N GLU A 421 0.79 -2.28 -16.93
CA GLU A 421 2.11 -1.61 -16.93
C GLU A 421 3.17 -2.44 -17.68
N GLN A 422 3.14 -3.78 -17.58
CA GLN A 422 4.04 -4.66 -18.35
C GLN A 422 3.73 -4.71 -19.84
N SER A 423 2.60 -4.17 -20.28
CA SER A 423 2.22 -4.11 -21.68
C SER A 423 2.64 -2.79 -22.35
N ARG A 424 3.35 -1.89 -21.64
CA ARG A 424 3.82 -0.61 -22.21
C ARG A 424 4.73 -0.79 -23.43
N SER A 425 4.68 0.16 -24.36
CA SER A 425 5.54 0.19 -25.55
C SER A 425 7.04 0.24 -25.22
N ASP A 426 7.40 0.84 -24.08
CA ASP A 426 8.78 1.02 -23.60
C ASP A 426 9.23 -0.01 -22.56
N ARG A 427 8.43 -1.03 -22.23
CA ARG A 427 8.73 -1.89 -21.08
C ARG A 427 10.07 -2.63 -21.15
N ASP A 428 10.58 -2.90 -22.35
CA ASP A 428 11.83 -3.64 -22.55
C ASP A 428 13.07 -2.88 -22.05
N ARG A 429 12.93 -1.59 -21.72
CA ARG A 429 13.96 -0.81 -21.03
C ARG A 429 14.01 -1.08 -19.52
N PHE A 430 12.99 -1.72 -18.98
CA PHE A 430 12.71 -1.79 -17.54
C PHE A 430 12.53 -3.22 -17.02
N VAL A 431 11.94 -4.10 -17.82
CA VAL A 431 11.67 -5.51 -17.49
C VAL A 431 11.96 -6.39 -18.69
N THR A 432 12.46 -7.60 -18.44
CA THR A 432 12.67 -8.62 -19.49
C THR A 432 11.65 -9.73 -19.34
N ILE A 433 10.93 -10.06 -20.42
CA ILE A 433 9.94 -11.15 -20.42
C ILE A 433 10.63 -12.46 -20.83
N ASN A 434 10.55 -13.47 -19.97
CA ASN A 434 11.04 -14.81 -20.27
C ASN A 434 9.91 -15.67 -20.85
N TYR A 435 9.78 -15.64 -22.18
CA TYR A 435 8.72 -16.37 -22.89
C TYR A 435 8.80 -17.89 -22.74
N ALA A 436 10.00 -18.45 -22.53
CA ALA A 436 10.17 -19.89 -22.31
C ALA A 436 9.54 -20.35 -20.99
N ASN A 437 9.37 -19.44 -20.02
CA ASN A 437 8.75 -19.71 -18.74
C ASN A 437 7.27 -19.31 -18.69
N ILE A 438 6.65 -18.91 -19.80
CA ILE A 438 5.20 -18.58 -19.83
C ILE A 438 4.39 -19.84 -20.14
N GLN A 439 3.31 -20.07 -19.39
CA GLN A 439 2.35 -21.15 -19.64
C GLN A 439 1.95 -21.22 -21.13
N PRO A 440 1.97 -22.41 -21.75
CA PRO A 440 1.56 -22.59 -23.14
C PRO A 440 0.18 -21.97 -23.42
N GLY A 441 0.08 -21.20 -24.50
CA GLY A 441 -1.15 -20.50 -24.90
C GLY A 441 -1.40 -19.17 -24.16
N ARG A 442 -0.53 -18.74 -23.24
CA ARG A 442 -0.66 -17.49 -22.48
C ARG A 442 0.33 -16.39 -22.89
N GLN A 443 1.17 -16.66 -23.90
CA GLN A 443 2.18 -15.70 -24.38
C GLN A 443 1.58 -14.40 -24.91
N SER A 444 0.34 -14.44 -25.41
CA SER A 444 -0.39 -13.25 -25.87
C SER A 444 -0.60 -12.20 -24.77
N ASN A 445 -0.76 -12.62 -23.50
CA ASN A 445 -1.00 -11.73 -22.35
C ASN A 445 0.20 -10.85 -21.99
N PHE A 446 1.35 -11.11 -22.60
CA PHE A 446 2.58 -10.37 -22.40
C PHE A 446 2.91 -9.49 -23.58
N ARG A 447 2.05 -9.37 -24.61
CA ARG A 447 2.36 -8.55 -25.80
C ARG A 447 2.44 -7.07 -25.44
N LYS A 448 3.32 -6.34 -26.12
CA LYS A 448 3.35 -4.86 -26.06
C LYS A 448 2.09 -4.29 -26.69
N VAL A 449 1.62 -3.22 -26.09
CA VAL A 449 0.59 -2.34 -26.64
C VAL A 449 1.25 -1.00 -26.97
N GLN A 450 0.84 -0.39 -28.08
CA GLN A 450 1.29 0.97 -28.40
C GLN A 450 0.68 1.97 -27.42
N THR A 451 1.47 2.34 -26.41
CA THR A 451 1.10 3.29 -25.37
C THR A 451 1.81 4.63 -25.59
N ASN A 452 1.17 5.71 -25.15
CA ASN A 452 1.75 7.05 -25.17
C ASN A 452 2.49 7.40 -23.87
N ASN A 453 2.50 6.49 -22.88
CA ASN A 453 3.18 6.53 -21.58
C ASN A 453 2.91 7.76 -20.69
N LEU A 454 2.18 8.75 -21.20
CA LEU A 454 1.79 9.99 -20.54
C LEU A 454 2.97 10.76 -19.91
N GLY A 455 4.20 10.55 -20.41
CA GLY A 455 5.42 11.12 -19.83
C GLY A 455 5.76 10.57 -18.44
N THR A 456 5.17 9.45 -18.03
CA THR A 456 5.37 8.86 -16.69
C THR A 456 6.46 7.79 -16.69
N SER A 457 7.22 7.72 -15.59
CA SER A 457 8.20 6.66 -15.35
C SER A 457 7.54 5.29 -15.20
N TYR A 458 8.30 4.23 -15.45
CA TYR A 458 7.83 2.86 -15.31
C TYR A 458 7.64 2.49 -13.84
N ASN A 459 6.47 1.96 -13.46
CA ASN A 459 6.16 1.68 -12.06
C ASN A 459 5.99 0.18 -11.78
N TYR A 460 7.05 -0.46 -11.30
CA TYR A 460 7.08 -1.87 -10.88
C TYR A 460 6.07 -2.23 -9.78
N ARG A 461 5.57 -1.24 -9.03
CA ARG A 461 4.59 -1.41 -7.93
C ARG A 461 3.18 -0.98 -8.35
N SER A 462 2.95 -0.68 -9.63
CA SER A 462 1.63 -0.32 -10.15
C SER A 462 0.63 -1.46 -9.88
N VAL A 463 -0.59 -1.10 -9.48
CA VAL A 463 -1.69 -2.09 -9.40
C VAL A 463 -2.02 -2.70 -10.77
N MET A 464 -1.54 -2.08 -11.85
CA MET A 464 -1.66 -2.55 -13.22
C MET A 464 -0.46 -3.39 -13.69
N HIS A 465 0.55 -3.64 -12.86
CA HIS A 465 1.73 -4.42 -13.24
C HIS A 465 1.57 -5.92 -12.91
N TYR A 466 2.05 -6.80 -13.79
CA TYR A 466 2.16 -8.24 -13.52
C TYR A 466 3.32 -8.55 -12.59
N ARG A 467 3.10 -9.32 -11.52
CA ARG A 467 4.24 -9.79 -10.71
C ARG A 467 5.12 -10.78 -11.48
N LYS A 468 6.36 -10.90 -11.00
CA LYS A 468 7.42 -11.75 -11.58
C LYS A 468 6.97 -13.18 -11.91
N MET A 469 6.05 -13.74 -11.12
CA MET A 469 5.61 -15.13 -11.25
C MET A 469 4.32 -15.33 -12.07
N LYS A 470 3.69 -14.26 -12.56
CA LYS A 470 2.36 -14.36 -13.20
C LYS A 470 2.43 -15.22 -14.48
N LYS A 471 1.57 -16.23 -14.60
CA LYS A 471 1.52 -17.19 -15.74
C LYS A 471 2.85 -17.93 -15.98
N SER A 472 3.68 -18.12 -14.96
CA SER A 472 4.84 -19.01 -15.01
C SER A 472 4.41 -20.47 -15.24
N THR A 473 5.16 -21.23 -16.06
CA THR A 473 4.90 -22.63 -16.40
C THR A 473 4.78 -23.54 -15.18
N ASN A 474 5.59 -23.31 -14.13
CA ASN A 474 5.66 -24.18 -12.94
C ASN A 474 5.68 -23.42 -11.60
N GLY A 475 5.54 -22.08 -11.59
CA GLY A 475 5.57 -21.29 -10.35
C GLY A 475 6.93 -21.26 -9.64
N THR A 476 7.99 -21.81 -10.24
CA THR A 476 9.35 -21.89 -9.67
C THR A 476 10.38 -21.01 -10.37
N ARG A 477 10.05 -20.49 -11.56
CA ARG A 477 10.90 -19.52 -12.29
C ARG A 477 10.05 -18.35 -12.78
N PRO A 478 10.51 -17.10 -12.65
CA PRO A 478 9.70 -15.95 -13.02
C PRO A 478 9.54 -15.83 -14.54
N SER A 479 8.37 -15.35 -14.96
CA SER A 479 8.03 -14.99 -16.33
C SER A 479 8.59 -13.62 -16.73
N SER A 480 9.02 -12.81 -15.76
CA SER A 480 9.68 -11.53 -15.99
C SER A 480 10.72 -11.21 -14.92
N TYR A 481 11.86 -10.66 -15.33
CA TYR A 481 12.96 -10.24 -14.45
C TYR A 481 13.05 -8.73 -14.33
#